data_AF-A0A2S5NQY1-F1
#
_entry.id   AF-A0A2S5NQY1-F1
#
_cell.length_a   1.000
_cell.length_b   1.000
_cell.length_c   1.000
_cell.angle_alpha   90.00
_cell.angle_beta   90.00
_cell.angle_gamma   90.00
#
_symmetry.space_group_name_H-M   'P 1'
#
loop_
_entity.id
_entity.type
_entity.pdbx_description
1 polymer ?
#
loop_
_entity_poly.entity_id
_entity_poly.type
_entity_poly.pdbx_seq_one_letter_code
_entity_poly.pdbx_strand_id
1 'polypeptide(L)' 'MAEMQVYIVGGAVRDELLGLPVKDKDYVVVGSTPQAMLDNSYKPVGK' A
#
# COMPACT_ATOMS: atom_id res chain seq x y z
N MET A 1 9.41 3.09 19.56
CA MET A 1 8.09 3.45 18.97
C MET A 1 8.02 2.74 17.63
N ALA A 2 6.96 1.98 17.34
CA ALA A 2 6.92 1.21 16.10
C ALA A 2 6.82 2.17 14.90
N GLU A 3 7.73 2.04 13.93
CA GLU A 3 7.76 2.86 12.73
C GLU A 3 6.65 2.44 11.76
N MET A 4 6.17 3.41 10.99
CA MET A 4 5.19 3.18 9.91
C MET A 4 5.82 2.31 8.83
N GLN A 5 5.20 1.18 8.52
CA GLN A 5 5.69 0.22 7.52
C GLN A 5 4.71 0.16 6.35
N VAL A 6 5.23 0.21 5.12
CA VAL A 6 4.44 0.26 3.89
C VAL A 6 4.77 -0.96 3.02
N TYR A 7 3.74 -1.73 2.65
CA TYR A 7 3.89 -2.96 1.87
C TYR A 7 3.07 -2.89 0.59
N ILE A 8 3.66 -3.29 -0.53
CA ILE A 8 2.92 -3.53 -1.79
C ILE A 8 2.14 -4.82 -1.63
N VAL A 9 0.88 -4.82 -2.06
CA VAL A 9 -0.01 -5.98 -1.97
C VAL A 9 -0.75 -6.22 -3.28
N GLY A 10 -1.50 -7.32 -3.35
CA GLY A 10 -2.46 -7.56 -4.43
C GLY A 10 -1.84 -7.87 -5.78
N GLY A 11 -2.43 -7.30 -6.83
CA GLY A 11 -2.09 -7.60 -8.22
C GLY A 11 -0.64 -7.31 -8.57
N ALA A 12 -0.07 -6.23 -8.02
CA ALA A 12 1.32 -5.85 -8.26
C ALA A 12 2.32 -6.94 -7.86
N VAL A 13 2.14 -7.55 -6.67
CA VAL A 13 3.02 -8.63 -6.20
C VAL A 13 2.89 -9.86 -7.08
N ARG A 14 1.65 -10.26 -7.40
CA ARG A 14 1.40 -11.42 -8.26
C ARG A 14 2.02 -11.21 -9.65
N ASP A 15 1.75 -10.07 -10.27
CA ASP A 15 2.17 -9.80 -11.64
C ASP A 15 3.71 -9.72 -11.72
N GLU A 16 4.36 -9.12 -10.72
CA GLU A 16 5.83 -9.12 -10.60
C GLU A 16 6.39 -10.54 -10.46
N LEU A 17 5.82 -11.38 -9.59
CA LEU A 17 6.26 -12.77 -9.41
C LEU A 17 6.04 -13.64 -10.66
N LEU A 18 5.04 -13.31 -11.47
CA LEU A 18 4.75 -14.00 -12.73
C LEU A 18 5.49 -13.40 -13.94
N GLY A 19 6.27 -12.32 -13.74
CA GLY A 19 6.94 -11.60 -14.83
C GLY A 19 5.98 -10.88 -15.79
N LEU A 20 4.77 -10.57 -15.33
CA LEU A 20 3.75 -9.83 -16.09
C LEU A 20 3.89 -8.32 -15.83
N PRO A 21 3.47 -7.45 -16.79
CA PRO A 21 3.44 -6.01 -16.56
C PRO A 21 2.49 -5.64 -15.42
N VAL A 22 3.00 -4.95 -14.40
CA VAL A 22 2.20 -4.41 -13.30
C VAL A 22 1.39 -3.21 -13.79
N LYS A 23 0.07 -3.24 -13.58
CA LYS A 23 -0.86 -2.17 -14.01
C LYS A 23 -1.06 -1.11 -12.94
N ASP A 24 -1.36 -1.54 -11.72
CA ASP A 24 -1.65 -0.70 -10.56
C ASP A 24 -0.90 -1.23 -9.33
N LYS A 25 -0.63 -0.35 -8.36
CA LYS A 25 0.03 -0.70 -7.09
C LYS A 25 -0.82 -0.27 -5.91
N ASP A 26 -1.34 -1.26 -5.20
CA ASP A 26 -2.02 -1.06 -3.92
C ASP A 26 -1.03 -1.25 -2.77
N TYR A 27 -1.22 -0.47 -1.71
CA TYR A 27 -0.35 -0.46 -0.54
C TYR A 27 -1.15 -0.69 0.73
N VAL A 28 -0.57 -1.46 1.66
CA VAL A 28 -1.02 -1.57 3.04
C VAL A 28 -0.01 -0.88 3.94
N VAL A 29 -0.52 -0.05 4.85
CA VAL A 29 0.28 0.64 5.86
C VAL A 29 0.00 0.03 7.23
N VAL A 30 1.05 -0.36 7.95
CA VAL A 30 0.98 -0.92 9.31
C VAL A 30 1.72 0.00 10.27
N GLY A 31 1.24 0.09 11.51
CA GLY A 31 1.84 0.96 12.53
C GLY A 31 1.45 2.44 12.42
N SER A 32 0.43 2.77 11.63
CA SER A 32 -0.12 4.12 11.50
C SER A 32 -1.62 4.14 11.80
N THR A 33 -2.15 5.33 12.11
CA THR A 33 -3.59 5.58 12.17
C THR A 33 -4.10 6.16 10.84
N PRO A 34 -5.40 6.04 10.53
CA PRO A 34 -5.97 6.65 9.32
C PRO A 34 -5.75 8.17 9.25
N GLN A 35 -5.88 8.90 10.36
CA GLN A 35 -5.64 10.34 10.38
C GLN A 35 -4.19 10.66 10.04
N ALA A 36 -3.22 9.97 10.64
CA ALA A 36 -1.80 10.16 10.31
C ALA A 36 -1.52 9.83 8.83
N MET A 37 -2.22 8.86 8.24
CA MET A 37 -2.11 8.58 6.81
C MET A 37 -2.69 9.73 5.97
N LEU A 38 -3.83 10.29 6.35
CA LEU A 38 -4.42 11.45 5.67
C LEU A 38 -3.51 12.69 5.76
N ASP A 39 -2.91 12.92 6.93
CA ASP A 39 -1.95 14.02 7.16
C ASP A 39 -0.71 13.86 6.27
N ASN A 40 -0.29 12.61 6.02
CA ASN A 40 0.77 12.27 5.07
C ASN A 40 0.27 12.17 3.62
N SER A 41 -0.91 12.70 3.30
CA SER A 41 -1.49 12.77 1.94
C SER A 41 -1.76 11.41 1.27
N TYR A 42 -1.88 10.34 2.05
CA TYR A 42 -2.33 9.04 1.54
C TYR A 42 -3.83 9.11 1.20
N LYS A 43 -4.20 8.36 0.16
CA LYS A 43 -5.60 8.22 -0.26
C LYS A 43 -6.12 6.84 0.14
N PRO A 44 -7.27 6.76 0.83
CA PRO A 44 -7.89 5.47 1.11
C PRO A 44 -8.32 4.81 -0.21
N VAL A 45 -8.11 3.49 -0.29
CA VAL A 45 -8.57 2.65 -1.39
C VAL A 45 -9.90 2.01 -1.01
N GLY A 46 -10.86 2.03 -1.94
CA GLY A 46 -12.23 1.52 -1.72
C GLY A 46 -13.25 2.58 -1.28
N LYS A 47 -14.54 2.29 -1.48
CA LYS A 47 -15.70 3.01 -0.94
C LYS A 47 -16.46 2.10 -0.01
#